data_AF-A0A3M1E9N8-F1
#
_entry.id   AF-A0A3M1E9N8-F1
#
_cell.length_a   1.000
_cell.length_b   1.000
_cell.length_c   1.000
_cell.angle_alpha   90.00
_cell.angle_beta   90.00
_cell.angle_gamma   90.00
#
_symmetry.space_group_name_H-M   'P 1'
#
loop_
_entity.id
_entity.type
_entity.pdbx_description
1 polymer ?
#
loop_
_entity_poly.entity_id
_entity_poly.type
_entity_poly.pdbx_seq_one_letter_code
_entity_poly.pdbx_strand_id
1 'polypeptide(L)'
;MKIAISTGGGDCPGLNAVIRGVVRSAIYQYGWEVVGIRDGLDGLVHGWDPVPLGLDQVKGILSRGGTIIGTTNKGNPFAYEVEEDGKKVLKDLSDKVL
;
A
#
# COMPACT_ATOMS: atom_id res chain seq x y z
N MET A 1 -4.26 -12.49 -14.30
CA MET A 1 -3.10 -12.12 -13.44
C MET A 1 -3.59 -11.19 -12.34
N LYS A 2 -2.89 -11.13 -11.20
CA LYS A 2 -3.24 -10.26 -10.07
C LYS A 2 -2.03 -9.42 -9.68
N ILE A 3 -2.24 -8.13 -9.43
CA ILE A 3 -1.21 -7.19 -9.00
C ILE A 3 -1.62 -6.49 -7.70
N ALA A 4 -0.64 -6.12 -6.88
CA ALA A 4 -0.83 -5.36 -5.66
C ALA A 4 -0.18 -3.98 -5.77
N ILE A 5 -0.87 -2.94 -5.33
CA ILE A 5 -0.36 -1.57 -5.25
C ILE A 5 -0.04 -1.24 -3.80
N SER A 6 1.17 -0.78 -3.52
CA SER A 6 1.59 -0.25 -2.22
C SER A 6 2.00 1.21 -2.38
N THR A 7 1.53 2.09 -1.50
CA THR A 7 2.00 3.47 -1.40
C THR A 7 2.78 3.63 -0.11
N GLY A 8 4.08 3.92 -0.23
CA GLY A 8 4.97 4.19 0.89
C GLY A 8 5.61 5.57 0.79
N GLY A 9 6.08 6.07 1.92
CA GLY A 9 6.67 7.39 2.05
C GLY A 9 5.68 8.48 2.46
N GLY A 10 6.08 9.73 2.27
CA GLY A 10 5.24 10.89 2.55
C GLY A 10 4.09 11.01 1.56
N ASP A 11 2.93 11.44 2.05
CA ASP A 11 1.76 11.60 1.21
C ASP A 11 1.90 12.80 0.27
N CYS A 12 1.52 12.63 -0.99
CA CYS A 12 1.73 13.62 -2.06
C CYS A 12 0.47 13.76 -2.93
N PRO A 13 0.11 14.99 -3.35
CA PRO A 13 -0.97 15.18 -4.32
C PRO A 13 -0.76 14.34 -5.59
N GLY A 14 -1.78 13.57 -5.97
CA GLY A 14 -1.78 12.79 -7.21
C GLY A 14 -1.59 11.29 -7.06
N LEU A 15 -1.27 10.76 -5.86
CA LEU A 15 -1.17 9.31 -5.66
C LEU A 15 -2.49 8.59 -5.99
N ASN A 16 -3.63 9.17 -5.62
CA ASN A 16 -4.95 8.66 -6.03
C ASN A 16 -5.14 8.64 -7.55
N ALA A 17 -4.55 9.59 -8.29
CA ALA A 17 -4.60 9.60 -9.74
C ALA A 17 -3.77 8.46 -10.35
N VAL A 18 -2.60 8.17 -9.77
CA VAL A 18 -1.75 7.03 -10.14
C VAL A 18 -2.48 5.71 -9.87
N ILE A 19 -3.03 5.52 -8.67
CA ILE A 19 -3.81 4.32 -8.32
C ILE A 19 -4.94 4.11 -9.32
N ARG A 20 -5.72 5.17 -9.60
CA ARG A 20 -6.80 5.11 -10.60
C ARG A 20 -6.30 4.76 -11.99
N GLY A 21 -5.17 5.32 -12.42
CA GLY A 21 -4.56 5.05 -13.72
C GLY A 21 -4.18 3.57 -13.86
N VAL A 22 -3.48 3.02 -12.86
CA VAL A 22 -3.07 1.61 -12.83
C VAL A 22 -4.30 0.69 -12.83
N VAL A 23 -5.26 0.93 -11.94
CA VAL A 23 -6.49 0.11 -11.83
C VAL A 23 -7.26 0.07 -13.14
N ARG A 24 -7.48 1.23 -13.78
CA ARG A 24 -8.20 1.28 -15.05
C ARG A 24 -7.44 0.57 -16.16
N SER A 25 -6.14 0.79 -16.29
CA SER A 25 -5.33 0.12 -17.32
C SER A 25 -5.30 -1.40 -17.12
N ALA A 26 -5.07 -1.87 -15.89
CA ALA A 26 -5.03 -3.28 -15.54
C ALA A 26 -6.37 -3.99 -15.88
N ILE A 27 -7.50 -3.38 -15.52
CA ILE A 27 -8.82 -3.95 -15.77
C ILE A 27 -9.18 -3.89 -17.26
N TYR A 28 -9.10 -2.71 -17.89
CA TYR A 28 -9.62 -2.53 -19.26
C TYR A 28 -8.72 -3.10 -20.35
N GLN A 29 -7.39 -3.03 -20.19
CA GLN A 29 -6.46 -3.45 -21.24
C GLN A 29 -6.00 -4.90 -21.05
N TYR A 30 -5.88 -5.34 -19.80
CA TYR A 30 -5.24 -6.62 -19.48
C TYR A 30 -6.16 -7.63 -18.79
N GLY A 31 -7.36 -7.23 -18.33
CA GLY A 31 -8.27 -8.11 -17.59
C GLY A 31 -7.68 -8.61 -16.28
N TRP A 32 -6.84 -7.80 -15.62
CA TRP A 32 -6.18 -8.17 -14.36
C TRP A 32 -6.99 -7.74 -13.14
N GLU A 33 -6.81 -8.47 -12.05
CA GLU A 33 -7.28 -8.07 -10.73
C GLU A 33 -6.26 -7.18 -10.04
N VAL A 34 -6.74 -6.13 -9.38
CA VAL A 34 -5.89 -5.19 -8.63
C VAL A 34 -6.32 -5.17 -7.18
N VAL A 35 -5.34 -5.29 -6.30
CA VAL A 35 -5.51 -5.09 -4.85
C VAL A 35 -4.57 -3.99 -4.35
N GLY A 36 -4.95 -3.37 -3.24
CA GLY A 36 -4.15 -2.37 -2.53
C GLY A 36 -3.60 -2.95 -1.25
N ILE A 37 -2.38 -2.57 -0.91
CA ILE A 37 -1.74 -2.87 0.36
C ILE A 37 -1.98 -1.66 1.27
N ARG A 38 -2.59 -1.91 2.43
CA ARG A 38 -2.89 -0.86 3.39
C ARG A 38 -1.61 -0.35 4.05
N ASP A 39 -1.45 0.96 4.16
CA ASP A 39 -0.35 1.62 4.90
C ASP A 39 1.04 1.13 4.47
N GLY A 40 1.22 0.90 3.16
CA GLY A 40 2.53 0.57 2.59
C GLY A 40 3.10 -0.78 3.07
N LEU A 41 4.42 -0.85 3.23
CA LEU A 41 5.08 -2.07 3.71
C LEU A 41 4.79 -2.38 5.18
N ASP A 42 4.47 -1.36 5.98
CA ASP A 42 4.11 -1.53 7.39
C ASP A 42 2.86 -2.41 7.55
N GLY A 43 1.84 -2.20 6.72
CA GLY A 43 0.65 -3.05 6.73
C GLY A 43 0.96 -4.52 6.40
N LEU A 44 1.93 -4.78 5.52
CA LEU A 44 2.35 -6.17 5.22
C LEU A 44 3.05 -6.84 6.40
N VAL A 45 3.80 -6.10 7.21
CA VAL A 45 4.45 -6.65 8.41
C VAL A 45 3.41 -7.20 9.40
N HIS A 46 2.21 -6.64 9.40
CA HIS A 46 1.08 -7.09 10.21
C HIS A 46 0.25 -8.22 9.59
N GLY A 47 0.61 -8.65 8.37
CA GLY A 47 -0.04 -9.73 7.65
C GLY A 47 -0.70 -9.27 6.36
N TRP A 48 -1.11 -10.25 5.55
CA TRP A 48 -1.75 -9.99 4.26
C TRP A 48 -3.25 -9.69 4.43
N ASP A 49 -3.61 -8.40 4.37
CA ASP A 49 -4.99 -7.90 4.34
C ASP A 49 -5.22 -6.98 3.12
N PRO A 50 -5.38 -7.55 1.91
CA PRO A 50 -5.49 -6.78 0.69
C PRO A 50 -6.85 -6.10 0.54
N VAL A 51 -6.83 -4.83 0.13
CA VAL A 51 -8.04 -4.07 -0.20
C VAL A 51 -8.37 -4.23 -1.69
N PRO A 52 -9.59 -4.65 -2.08
CA PRO A 52 -9.97 -4.71 -3.48
C PRO A 52 -9.92 -3.31 -4.13
N LEU A 53 -9.28 -3.20 -5.30
CA LEU A 53 -9.22 -1.96 -6.09
C LEU A 53 -9.89 -2.17 -7.44
N GLY A 54 -11.22 -2.14 -7.45
CA GLY A 54 -12.04 -2.17 -8.66
C GLY A 54 -12.41 -0.77 -9.18
N LEU A 55 -13.17 -0.75 -10.28
CA LEU A 55 -13.61 0.49 -10.93
C LEU A 55 -14.45 1.37 -9.99
N ASP A 56 -15.23 0.77 -9.09
CA ASP A 56 -16.03 1.49 -8.11
C ASP A 56 -15.17 2.10 -7.01
N GLN A 57 -14.15 1.38 -6.53
CA GLN A 57 -13.25 1.86 -5.47
C GLN A 57 -12.39 3.04 -5.94
N VAL A 58 -12.08 3.15 -7.24
CA VAL A 58 -11.33 4.27 -7.80
C VAL A 58 -12.20 5.39 -8.38
N LYS A 59 -13.52 5.32 -8.17
CA LYS A 59 -14.44 6.38 -8.61
C LYS A 59 -14.38 7.57 -7.66
N GLY A 60 -14.26 8.78 -8.23
CA GLY A 60 -14.31 10.03 -7.45
C GLY A 60 -13.08 10.32 -6.59
N ILE A 61 -12.03 9.48 -6.62
CA ILE A 61 -10.86 9.64 -5.73
C ILE A 61 -9.87 10.74 -6.17
N LEU A 62 -10.05 11.32 -7.36
CA LEU A 62 -9.12 12.28 -7.94
C LEU A 62 -9.03 13.61 -7.17
N SER A 63 -10.12 14.02 -6.53
CA SER A 63 -10.17 15.21 -5.68
C SER A 63 -9.79 14.93 -4.23
N ARG A 64 -9.61 13.66 -3.85
CA ARG A 64 -9.26 13.28 -2.49
C ARG A 64 -7.77 13.50 -2.27
N GLY A 65 -7.45 14.25 -1.22
CA GLY A 65 -6.09 14.37 -0.71
C GLY A 65 -5.55 13.01 -0.28
N GLY A 66 -4.28 12.82 -0.56
CA GLY A 66 -3.54 11.67 -0.12
C GLY A 66 -3.69 10.40 -0.95
N THR A 67 -3.74 9.25 -0.28
CA THR A 67 -3.94 7.92 -0.89
C THR A 67 -5.12 7.17 -0.27
N ILE A 68 -5.95 6.53 -1.10
CA ILE A 68 -7.11 5.73 -0.64
C ILE A 68 -6.74 4.45 0.11
N ILE A 69 -5.48 4.00 -0.01
CA ILE A 69 -4.95 2.82 0.67
C ILE A 69 -4.00 3.16 1.82
N GLY A 70 -3.84 4.45 2.15
CA GLY A 70 -2.94 4.89 3.21
C GLY A 70 -1.46 4.82 2.80
N THR A 71 -0.61 5.53 3.55
CA THR A 71 0.83 5.51 3.36
C THR A 71 1.51 5.64 4.70
N THR A 72 2.70 5.07 4.80
CA THR A 72 3.55 5.15 5.98
C THR A 72 4.92 5.65 5.57
N ASN A 73 5.51 6.51 6.40
CA ASN A 73 6.92 6.90 6.27
C ASN A 73 7.85 6.03 7.13
N LYS A 74 7.29 5.02 7.80
CA LYS A 74 7.99 4.03 8.64
C LYS A 74 7.66 2.61 8.15
N GLY A 75 8.19 1.60 8.81
CA GLY A 75 7.92 0.21 8.44
C GLY A 75 8.82 -0.30 7.32
N ASN A 76 10.11 0.09 7.33
CA ASN A 76 11.14 -0.62 6.58
C ASN A 76 11.23 -2.06 7.14
N PRO A 77 10.86 -3.10 6.38
CA PRO A 77 10.86 -4.47 6.90
C PRO A 77 12.27 -4.97 7.25
N PHE A 78 13.31 -4.46 6.59
CA PHE A 78 14.71 -4.84 6.86
C PHE A 78 15.27 -4.18 8.12
N ALA A 79 14.62 -3.14 8.64
CA ALA A 79 15.02 -2.42 9.84
C ALA A 79 13.77 -1.86 10.54
N TYR A 80 12.92 -2.77 11.02
CA TYR A 80 11.65 -2.43 11.63
C TYR A 80 11.84 -2.03 13.09
N GLU A 81 11.29 -0.88 13.50
CA GLU A 81 11.34 -0.42 14.89
C GLU A 81 10.36 -1.21 15.75
N VAL A 82 10.86 -1.97 16.72
CA VAL A 82 10.06 -2.69 17.72
C VAL A 82 10.40 -2.15 19.12
N GLU A 83 9.40 -2.07 19.98
CA GLU A 83 9.62 -1.74 21.40
C GLU A 83 9.79 -3.03 22.21
N GLU A 84 10.97 -3.20 22.81
CA GLU A 84 11.27 -4.30 23.74
C GLU A 84 11.80 -3.72 25.05
N ASP A 85 11.21 -4.11 26.17
CA ASP A 85 11.57 -3.62 27.51
C ASP A 85 11.65 -2.08 27.62
N GLY A 86 10.75 -1.37 26.92
CA GLY A 86 10.70 0.10 26.90
C GLY A 86 11.79 0.77 26.06
N LYS A 87 12.55 0.00 25.25
CA LYS A 87 13.56 0.50 24.33
C LYS A 87 13.20 0.19 22.89
N LYS A 88 13.49 1.14 22.01
CA LYS A 88 13.37 0.93 20.56
C LYS A 88 14.57 0.13 20.06
N VAL A 89 14.30 -1.02 19.46
CA VAL A 89 15.28 -1.88 18.80
C VAL A 89 14.90 -2.08 17.34
N LEU A 90 15.90 -2.22 16.48
CA LEU A 90 15.69 -2.52 15.06
C LEU A 90 15.75 -4.04 14.86
N LYS A 91 14.74 -4.58 14.16
CA LYS A 91 14.68 -6.00 13.79
C LYS A 91 14.46 -6.15 12.30
N ASP A 92 15.08 -7.17 11.73
CA ASP A 92 14.76 -7.61 10.37
C ASP A 92 13.49 -8.46 10.43
N LEU A 93 12.45 -7.99 9.76
CA LEU A 93 11.14 -8.61 9.58
C LEU A 93 10.84 -8.81 8.08
N SER A 94 11.85 -8.80 7.21
CA SER A 94 11.67 -8.96 5.76
C SER A 94 10.98 -10.29 5.40
N ASP A 95 11.21 -11.35 6.17
CA ASP A 95 10.53 -12.64 6.02
C ASP A 95 9.00 -12.57 6.16
N LYS A 96 8.46 -11.50 6.74
CA LYS A 96 7.00 -11.32 6.87
C LYS A 96 6.35 -10.71 5.63
N VAL A 97 7.14 -10.09 4.75
CA VAL A 97 6.63 -9.32 3.60
C VAL A 97 7.04 -9.89 2.24
N LEU A 98 7.96 -10.86 2.23
CA LEU A 98 8.46 -11.57 1.04
C LEU A 98 7.80 -12.95 0.92
#